data_AF-A0AA35WPF3-F1
#
_entry.id   AF-A0AA35WPF3-F1
#
_cell.length_a   1.000
_cell.length_b   1.000
_cell.length_c   1.000
_cell.angle_alpha   90.00
_cell.angle_beta   90.00
_cell.angle_gamma   90.00
#
_symmetry.space_group_name_H-M   'P 1'
#
loop_
_entity.id
_entity.type
_entity.pdbx_description
1 polymer ?
#
loop_
_entity_poly.entity_id
_entity_poly.type
_entity_poly.pdbx_seq_one_letter_code
_entity_poly.pdbx_strand_id
1 'polypeptide(L)'
;SPLAGLNNLTLLSLDYNPISDISALSGLINLIWLSLLGNSISDLSPLVANTGLGQGDAIIVNGNPLNNASINTHIPALQRRGVRVDFDDPFDKPVDIPDSNLRTAIEKALRKASGVTITTEDMKHLPQLIAPNASITDLTGLEGATNLTLLELGNNFISDLSPL
;
A
#
# COMPACT_ATOMS: atom_id res chain seq x y z
N SER A 1 14.54 -1.96 27.83
CA SER A 1 15.05 -3.07 26.99
C SER A 1 16.53 -2.81 26.68
N PRO A 2 17.31 -3.79 26.20
CA PRO A 2 18.72 -3.62 25.86
C PRO A 2 18.98 -2.54 24.79
N LEU A 3 17.98 -2.20 23.98
CA LEU A 3 18.08 -1.21 22.91
C LEU A 3 17.64 0.21 23.34
N ALA A 4 17.02 0.37 24.52
CA ALA A 4 16.45 1.66 24.98
C ALA A 4 17.49 2.78 25.16
N GLY A 5 18.79 2.46 25.15
CA GLY A 5 19.87 3.44 25.22
C GLY A 5 20.41 3.90 23.86
N LEU A 6 19.98 3.29 22.75
CA LEU A 6 20.51 3.58 21.40
C LEU A 6 19.83 4.80 20.76
N ASN A 7 19.82 5.92 21.49
CA ASN A 7 19.10 7.13 21.09
C ASN A 7 19.63 7.78 19.81
N ASN A 8 20.82 7.44 19.32
CA ASN A 8 21.35 8.00 18.07
C ASN A 8 21.06 7.11 16.86
N LEU A 9 20.40 5.97 17.04
CA LEU A 9 20.15 5.03 15.96
C LEU A 9 19.01 5.55 15.06
N THR A 10 19.35 5.87 13.81
CA THR A 10 18.43 6.41 12.81
C THR A 10 18.07 5.40 11.72
N LEU A 11 18.91 4.38 11.52
CA LEU A 11 18.73 3.33 10.52
C LEU A 11 18.95 1.97 11.16
N LEU A 12 17.98 1.07 10.98
CA LEU A 12 18.07 -0.32 11.45
C LEU A 12 17.56 -1.26 10.36
N SER A 13 18.42 -2.14 9.83
CA SER A 13 18.03 -3.30 8.99
C SER A 13 18.22 -4.57 9.82
N LEU A 14 17.19 -5.40 9.84
CA LEU A 14 17.17 -6.73 10.47
C LEU A 14 16.53 -7.76 9.53
N ASP A 15 16.73 -7.58 8.23
CA ASP A 15 16.08 -8.36 7.19
C ASP A 15 16.48 -9.84 7.25
N TYR A 16 15.55 -10.73 6.88
CA TYR A 16 15.72 -12.18 6.77
C TYR A 16 16.24 -12.86 8.05
N ASN A 17 15.65 -12.50 9.19
CA ASN A 17 15.90 -13.14 10.48
C ASN A 17 14.63 -13.87 11.00
N PRO A 18 14.73 -14.70 12.05
CA PRO A 18 13.56 -15.33 12.65
C PRO A 18 12.92 -14.46 13.74
N ILE A 19 12.91 -13.12 13.58
CA ILE A 19 12.37 -12.21 14.60
C ILE A 19 10.86 -12.30 14.59
N SER A 20 10.24 -12.44 15.75
CA SER A 20 8.79 -12.39 15.94
C SER A 20 8.36 -11.34 16.96
N ASP A 21 9.19 -11.08 17.97
CA ASP A 21 8.98 -10.05 18.99
C ASP A 21 9.81 -8.80 18.69
N ILE A 22 9.11 -7.69 18.44
CA ILE A 22 9.69 -6.37 18.19
C ILE A 22 9.37 -5.36 19.31
N SER A 23 8.95 -5.82 20.48
CA SER A 23 8.61 -4.98 21.64
C SER A 23 9.72 -3.98 22.00
N ALA A 24 10.98 -4.37 21.83
CA ALA A 24 12.15 -3.54 22.08
C ALA A 24 12.25 -2.30 21.17
N LEU A 25 11.61 -2.31 19.99
CA LEU A 25 11.64 -1.19 19.03
C LEU A 25 10.77 0.00 19.46
N SER A 26 9.85 -0.19 20.42
CA SER A 26 9.00 0.90 20.95
C SER A 26 9.79 2.08 21.54
N GLY A 27 11.02 1.84 22.01
CA GLY A 27 11.89 2.86 22.61
C GLY A 27 12.88 3.51 21.66
N LEU A 28 12.97 3.08 20.39
CA LEU A 28 13.91 3.62 19.42
C LEU A 28 13.34 4.83 18.69
N ILE A 29 13.25 5.95 19.41
CA ILE A 29 12.48 7.12 19.00
C ILE A 29 13.14 8.00 17.91
N ASN A 30 14.37 7.68 17.50
CA ASN A 30 15.09 8.45 16.47
C ASN A 30 15.25 7.68 15.15
N LEU A 31 14.57 6.53 14.99
CA LEU A 31 14.56 5.78 13.74
C LEU A 31 13.86 6.57 12.64
N ILE A 32 14.53 6.67 11.50
CA ILE A 32 14.02 7.23 10.25
C ILE A 32 13.75 6.10 9.25
N TRP A 33 14.57 5.05 9.29
CA TRP A 33 14.44 3.90 8.42
C TRP A 33 14.57 2.61 9.22
N LEU A 34 13.56 1.75 9.10
CA LEU A 34 13.48 0.45 9.75
C LEU A 34 13.11 -0.60 8.71
N SER A 35 13.98 -1.59 8.50
CA SER A 35 13.65 -2.75 7.67
C SER A 35 13.70 -4.02 8.50
N LEU A 36 12.60 -4.77 8.39
CA LEU A 36 12.31 -6.04 9.04
C LEU A 36 11.82 -7.05 7.99
N LEU A 37 12.22 -6.88 6.74
CA LEU A 37 11.82 -7.69 5.59
C LEU A 37 12.07 -9.18 5.89
N GLY A 38 11.13 -10.05 5.57
CA GLY A 38 11.34 -11.50 5.66
C GLY A 38 11.57 -12.04 7.07
N ASN A 39 10.80 -11.57 8.05
CA ASN A 39 10.83 -12.06 9.42
C ASN A 39 9.55 -12.85 9.77
N SER A 40 9.37 -13.20 11.05
CA SER A 40 8.20 -13.93 11.57
C SER A 40 7.26 -13.03 12.38
N ILE A 41 7.18 -11.75 12.03
CA ILE A 41 6.42 -10.74 12.76
C ILE A 41 4.94 -10.84 12.39
N SER A 42 4.08 -10.88 13.40
CA SER A 42 2.61 -10.84 13.19
C SER A 42 1.96 -9.60 13.78
N ASP A 43 2.55 -9.00 14.82
CA ASP A 43 2.01 -7.84 15.54
C ASP A 43 2.92 -6.61 15.42
N LEU A 44 2.38 -5.54 14.83
CA LEU A 44 3.03 -4.23 14.70
C LEU A 44 2.65 -3.24 15.81
N SER A 45 1.89 -3.66 16.82
CA SER A 45 1.52 -2.79 17.95
C SER A 45 2.72 -2.09 18.62
N PRO A 46 3.93 -2.69 18.74
CA PRO A 46 5.08 -1.99 19.30
C PRO A 46 5.57 -0.79 18.46
N LEU A 47 5.38 -0.84 17.14
CA LEU A 47 5.73 0.28 16.25
C LEU A 47 4.73 1.42 16.38
N VAL A 48 3.45 1.11 16.62
CA VAL A 48 2.44 2.13 16.93
C VAL A 48 2.78 2.84 18.25
N ALA A 49 3.26 2.09 19.24
CA ALA A 49 3.68 2.63 20.54
C ALA A 49 4.99 3.44 20.48
N ASN A 50 5.82 3.26 19.43
CA ASN A 50 6.99 4.09 19.22
C ASN A 50 6.53 5.51 18.84
N THR A 51 6.74 6.48 19.72
CA THR A 51 6.31 7.88 19.53
C THR A 51 7.25 8.69 18.63
N GLY A 52 8.41 8.14 18.27
CA GLY A 52 9.39 8.76 17.39
C GLY A 52 9.05 8.68 15.90
N LEU A 53 8.49 7.54 15.46
CA LEU A 53 8.15 7.30 14.06
C LEU A 53 7.12 8.31 13.53
N GLY A 54 7.42 9.04 12.47
CA GLY A 54 6.57 10.12 11.99
C GLY A 54 6.76 10.43 10.52
N GLN A 55 6.46 11.68 10.19
CA GLN A 55 6.45 12.16 8.82
C GLN A 55 7.80 11.95 8.14
N GLY A 56 7.80 11.17 7.05
CA GLY A 56 8.99 10.93 6.24
C GLY A 56 9.78 9.67 6.61
N ASP A 57 9.40 8.99 7.70
CA ASP A 57 10.04 7.73 8.08
C ASP A 57 9.52 6.57 7.23
N ALA A 58 10.34 5.53 7.10
CA ALA A 58 10.03 4.34 6.31
C ALA A 58 10.19 3.06 7.13
N ILE A 59 9.17 2.19 7.04
CA ILE A 59 9.14 0.87 7.65
C ILE A 59 8.91 -0.17 6.55
N ILE A 60 9.77 -1.17 6.47
CA ILE A 60 9.64 -2.28 5.52
C ILE A 60 9.40 -3.56 6.32
N VAL A 61 8.23 -4.18 6.13
CA VAL A 61 7.78 -5.39 6.82
C VAL A 61 7.22 -6.42 5.83
N ASN A 62 7.48 -6.30 4.53
CA ASN A 62 7.21 -7.36 3.56
C ASN A 62 7.80 -8.70 4.03
N GLY A 63 7.24 -9.82 3.56
CA GLY A 63 7.67 -11.17 3.94
C GLY A 63 7.41 -11.52 5.40
N ASN A 64 6.49 -10.83 6.09
CA ASN A 64 6.10 -11.15 7.47
C ASN A 64 4.64 -11.63 7.54
N PRO A 65 4.32 -12.61 8.41
CA PRO A 65 2.96 -13.12 8.60
C PRO A 65 2.09 -12.15 9.44
N LEU A 66 1.89 -10.93 8.94
CA LEU A 66 1.11 -9.89 9.61
C LEU A 66 -0.33 -10.33 9.83
N ASN A 67 -0.83 -10.12 11.06
CA ASN A 67 -2.21 -10.44 11.39
C ASN A 67 -3.19 -9.33 10.94
N ASN A 68 -4.49 -9.62 11.00
CA ASN A 68 -5.54 -8.68 10.57
C ASN A 68 -5.52 -7.35 11.33
N ALA A 69 -5.12 -7.32 12.61
CA ALA A 69 -5.04 -6.08 13.38
C ALA A 69 -3.85 -5.22 12.90
N SER A 70 -2.72 -5.85 12.60
CA SER A 70 -1.57 -5.17 12.01
C SER A 70 -1.93 -4.51 10.69
N ILE A 71 -2.57 -5.27 9.78
CA ILE A 71 -2.94 -4.78 8.45
C ILE A 71 -4.01 -3.69 8.53
N ASN A 72 -5.12 -3.92 9.25
CA ASN A 72 -6.30 -3.05 9.17
C ASN A 72 -6.29 -1.91 10.21
N THR A 73 -5.43 -1.96 11.22
CA THR A 73 -5.42 -0.97 12.31
C THR A 73 -4.04 -0.34 12.51
N HIS A 74 -2.99 -1.15 12.68
CA HIS A 74 -1.67 -0.63 13.05
C HIS A 74 -1.01 0.10 11.88
N ILE A 75 -1.04 -0.48 10.68
CA ILE A 75 -0.48 0.15 9.47
C ILE A 75 -1.19 1.48 9.16
N PRO A 76 -2.54 1.56 9.09
CA PRO A 76 -3.23 2.84 8.93
C PRO A 76 -2.92 3.87 10.04
N ALA A 77 -2.67 3.43 11.27
CA ALA A 77 -2.27 4.34 12.35
C ALA A 77 -0.87 4.93 12.12
N LEU A 78 0.09 4.13 11.65
CA LEU A 78 1.43 4.58 11.28
C LEU A 78 1.37 5.50 10.06
N GLN A 79 0.62 5.14 9.02
CA GLN A 79 0.45 5.95 7.82
C GLN A 79 -0.19 7.32 8.11
N ARG A 80 -1.16 7.38 9.03
CA ARG A 80 -1.74 8.67 9.49
C ARG A 80 -0.72 9.59 10.16
N ARG A 81 0.39 9.06 10.68
CA ARG A 81 1.51 9.84 11.22
C ARG A 81 2.49 10.29 10.14
N GLY A 82 2.24 9.95 8.87
CA GLY A 82 3.12 10.24 7.75
C GLY A 82 4.24 9.23 7.54
N VAL A 83 4.18 8.07 8.20
CA VAL A 83 5.13 6.97 8.04
C VAL A 83 4.77 6.17 6.80
N ARG A 84 5.73 5.94 5.91
CA ARG A 84 5.58 5.00 4.80
C ARG A 84 5.79 3.58 5.32
N VAL A 85 4.82 2.69 5.11
CA VAL A 85 4.90 1.28 5.50
C VAL A 85 4.77 0.39 4.28
N ASP A 86 5.82 -0.36 3.97
CA ASP A 86 5.82 -1.38 2.92
C ASP A 86 5.53 -2.74 3.54
N PHE A 87 4.49 -3.43 3.07
CA PHE A 87 4.06 -4.72 3.58
C PHE A 87 3.45 -5.57 2.45
N ASP A 88 3.40 -6.88 2.65
CA ASP A 88 2.67 -7.76 1.74
C ASP A 88 1.20 -7.70 2.14
N ASP A 89 0.38 -6.95 1.41
CA ASP A 89 -1.06 -6.97 1.62
C ASP A 89 -1.64 -8.28 1.06
N PRO A 90 -2.11 -9.22 1.90
CA PRO A 90 -2.69 -10.47 1.44
C PRO A 90 -4.02 -10.27 0.69
N PHE A 91 -4.60 -9.08 0.78
CA PHE A 91 -5.80 -8.70 0.05
C PHE A 91 -5.48 -8.03 -1.29
N ASP A 92 -4.21 -7.73 -1.58
CA ASP A 92 -3.83 -7.10 -2.83
C ASP A 92 -3.80 -8.09 -3.99
N LYS A 93 -4.91 -8.14 -4.74
CA LYS A 93 -5.12 -9.10 -5.82
C LYS A 93 -5.05 -8.40 -7.18
N PRO A 94 -4.62 -9.10 -8.25
CA PRO A 94 -4.76 -8.60 -9.61
C PRO A 94 -6.23 -8.26 -9.91
N VAL A 95 -6.47 -7.08 -10.48
CA VAL A 95 -7.78 -6.66 -10.96
C VAL A 95 -7.93 -7.12 -12.40
N ASP A 96 -9.05 -7.79 -12.68
CA ASP A 96 -9.39 -8.16 -14.05
C ASP A 96 -9.88 -6.91 -14.80
N ILE A 97 -9.25 -6.63 -15.93
CA ILE A 97 -9.55 -5.47 -16.78
C ILE A 97 -9.45 -5.98 -18.23
N PRO A 98 -10.55 -6.54 -18.76
CA PRO A 98 -10.55 -7.19 -20.07
C PRO A 98 -10.43 -6.20 -21.24
N ASP A 99 -10.91 -4.96 -21.07
CA ASP A 99 -10.79 -3.91 -22.08
C ASP A 99 -9.38 -3.29 -22.05
N SER A 100 -8.62 -3.47 -23.12
CA SER A 100 -7.24 -2.97 -23.21
C SER A 100 -7.15 -1.44 -23.26
N ASN A 101 -8.19 -0.75 -23.76
CA ASN A 101 -8.23 0.71 -23.80
C ASN A 101 -8.47 1.26 -22.39
N LEU A 102 -9.37 0.63 -21.63
CA LEU A 102 -9.59 0.95 -20.22
C LEU A 102 -8.32 0.67 -19.40
N ARG A 103 -7.71 -0.51 -19.58
CA ARG A 103 -6.44 -0.85 -18.93
C ARG A 103 -5.37 0.20 -19.20
N THR A 104 -5.19 0.60 -20.45
CA THR A 104 -4.22 1.65 -20.84
C THR A 104 -4.51 2.98 -20.15
N ALA A 105 -5.79 3.37 -20.05
CA ALA A 105 -6.20 4.60 -19.38
C ALA A 105 -5.91 4.55 -17.87
N ILE A 106 -6.19 3.42 -17.23
CA ILE A 106 -5.91 3.19 -15.79
C ILE A 106 -4.39 3.18 -15.53
N GLU A 107 -3.61 2.44 -16.33
CA GLU A 107 -2.14 2.42 -16.24
C GLU A 107 -1.57 3.85 -16.30
N LYS A 108 -2.05 4.65 -17.26
CA LYS A 108 -1.62 6.05 -17.43
C LYS A 108 -2.02 6.91 -16.22
N ALA A 109 -3.25 6.77 -15.72
CA ALA A 109 -3.75 7.54 -14.59
C ALA A 109 -2.99 7.23 -13.29
N LEU A 110 -2.59 5.96 -13.10
CA LEU A 110 -1.76 5.49 -11.99
C LEU A 110 -0.26 5.71 -12.19
N ARG A 111 0.15 6.23 -13.36
CA ARG A 111 1.57 6.41 -13.76
C ARG A 111 2.36 5.11 -13.76
N LYS A 112 1.73 4.01 -14.15
CA LYS A 112 2.33 2.68 -14.26
C LYS A 112 2.82 2.42 -15.69
N ALA A 113 3.83 1.56 -15.82
CA ALA A 113 4.33 1.12 -17.13
C ALA A 113 3.28 0.24 -17.83
N SER A 114 3.27 0.23 -19.16
CA SER A 114 2.26 -0.54 -19.89
C SER A 114 2.40 -2.04 -19.69
N GLY A 115 1.27 -2.73 -19.46
CA GLY A 115 1.21 -4.18 -19.29
C GLY A 115 1.62 -4.69 -17.91
N VAL A 116 1.88 -3.79 -16.94
CA VAL A 116 2.09 -4.23 -15.55
C VAL A 116 0.76 -4.61 -14.90
N THR A 117 0.82 -5.54 -13.96
CA THR A 117 -0.35 -5.91 -13.17
C THR A 117 -0.89 -4.68 -12.44
N ILE A 118 -2.19 -4.44 -12.62
CA ILE A 118 -2.99 -3.51 -11.80
C ILE A 118 -3.60 -4.33 -10.67
N THR A 119 -3.41 -3.89 -9.45
CA THR A 119 -3.89 -4.58 -8.26
C THR A 119 -5.05 -3.83 -7.58
N THR A 120 -5.72 -4.46 -6.63
CA THR A 120 -6.83 -3.85 -5.89
C THR A 120 -6.37 -2.63 -5.08
N GLU A 121 -5.13 -2.62 -4.59
CA GLU A 121 -4.56 -1.47 -3.90
C GLU A 121 -4.25 -0.32 -4.87
N ASP A 122 -3.73 -0.63 -6.07
CA ASP A 122 -3.55 0.37 -7.12
C ASP A 122 -4.86 1.11 -7.42
N MET A 123 -5.98 0.39 -7.51
CA MET A 123 -7.28 0.98 -7.82
C MET A 123 -7.78 1.94 -6.73
N LYS A 124 -7.44 1.72 -5.45
CA LYS A 124 -7.74 2.68 -4.36
C LYS A 124 -6.97 3.98 -4.53
N HIS A 125 -5.86 3.99 -5.27
CA HIS A 125 -5.05 5.17 -5.57
C HIS A 125 -5.41 5.83 -6.90
N LEU A 126 -6.53 5.47 -7.53
CA LEU A 126 -7.04 6.11 -8.74
C LEU A 126 -8.00 7.28 -8.39
N PRO A 127 -7.54 8.54 -8.27
CA PRO A 127 -8.42 9.64 -7.88
C PRO A 127 -9.30 10.12 -9.03
N GLN A 128 -8.85 9.95 -10.28
CA GLN A 128 -9.49 10.46 -11.48
C GLN A 128 -9.16 9.55 -12.67
N LEU A 129 -10.13 9.37 -13.57
CA LEU A 129 -9.96 8.67 -14.83
C LEU A 129 -10.59 9.50 -15.96
N ILE A 130 -9.73 9.97 -16.87
CA ILE A 130 -10.11 10.84 -17.99
C ILE A 130 -9.63 10.14 -19.27
N ALA A 131 -10.57 9.61 -20.05
CA ALA A 131 -10.31 8.84 -21.26
C ALA A 131 -11.40 9.05 -22.34
N PRO A 132 -11.58 10.29 -22.83
CA PRO A 132 -12.53 10.55 -23.89
C PRO A 132 -12.02 10.02 -25.22
N ASN A 133 -12.91 9.51 -26.08
CA ASN A 133 -12.58 8.99 -27.42
C ASN A 133 -11.56 7.83 -27.39
N ALA A 134 -11.53 7.04 -26.32
CA ALA A 134 -10.59 5.93 -26.14
C ALA A 134 -11.08 4.61 -26.74
N SER A 135 -12.29 4.57 -27.31
CA SER A 135 -12.93 3.35 -27.80
C SER A 135 -13.11 2.28 -26.71
N ILE A 136 -13.37 2.69 -25.47
CA ILE A 136 -13.69 1.79 -24.34
C ILE A 136 -15.09 1.20 -24.54
N THR A 137 -15.23 -0.09 -24.26
CA THR A 137 -16.46 -0.88 -24.42
C THR A 137 -16.91 -1.56 -23.13
N ASP A 138 -15.97 -1.93 -22.26
CA ASP A 138 -16.22 -2.68 -21.02
C ASP A 138 -15.55 -1.98 -19.83
N LEU A 139 -16.30 -1.82 -18.74
CA LEU A 139 -15.88 -1.13 -17.52
C LEU A 139 -15.41 -2.08 -16.41
N THR A 140 -15.44 -3.39 -16.64
CA THR A 140 -15.00 -4.41 -15.68
C THR A 140 -13.60 -4.07 -15.15
N GLY A 141 -13.46 -4.08 -13.82
CA GLY A 141 -12.27 -3.70 -13.08
C GLY A 141 -12.36 -2.33 -12.41
N LEU A 142 -13.28 -1.45 -12.85
CA LEU A 142 -13.47 -0.14 -12.22
C LEU A 142 -14.15 -0.19 -10.85
N GLU A 143 -14.81 -1.29 -10.48
CA GLU A 143 -15.47 -1.46 -9.18
C GLU A 143 -14.47 -1.32 -8.00
N GLY A 144 -13.18 -1.57 -8.24
CA GLY A 144 -12.11 -1.39 -7.26
C GLY A 144 -11.72 0.08 -7.02
N ALA A 145 -12.11 1.00 -7.89
CA ALA A 145 -11.73 2.41 -7.86
C ALA A 145 -12.53 3.23 -6.82
N THR A 146 -12.55 2.76 -5.57
CA THR A 146 -13.40 3.27 -4.48
C THR A 146 -13.13 4.73 -4.07
N ASN A 147 -11.98 5.30 -4.43
CA ASN A 147 -11.63 6.71 -4.18
C ASN A 147 -11.75 7.60 -5.44
N LEU A 148 -12.35 7.10 -6.51
CA LEU A 148 -12.52 7.84 -7.76
C LEU A 148 -13.49 9.01 -7.57
N THR A 149 -13.02 10.22 -7.89
CA THR A 149 -13.78 11.48 -7.73
C THR A 149 -14.17 12.13 -9.06
N LEU A 150 -13.52 11.72 -10.16
CA LEU A 150 -13.80 12.21 -11.50
C LEU A 150 -13.69 11.04 -12.49
N LEU A 151 -14.78 10.80 -13.22
CA LEU A 151 -14.84 9.81 -14.30
C LEU A 151 -15.34 10.49 -15.58
N GLU A 152 -14.44 10.70 -16.54
CA GLU A 152 -14.73 11.34 -17.83
C GLU A 152 -14.42 10.35 -18.96
N LEU A 153 -15.48 9.72 -19.48
CA LEU A 153 -15.41 8.69 -20.52
C LEU A 153 -16.23 9.09 -21.76
N GLY A 154 -16.28 10.38 -22.10
CA GLY A 154 -17.06 10.87 -23.23
C GLY A 154 -16.65 10.24 -24.57
N ASN A 155 -17.59 10.07 -25.51
CA ASN A 155 -17.33 9.52 -26.84
C ASN A 155 -16.64 8.14 -26.83
N ASN A 156 -17.11 7.22 -25.99
CA ASN A 156 -16.72 5.80 -26.03
C ASN A 156 -17.89 4.94 -26.53
N PHE A 157 -17.75 3.61 -26.43
CA PHE A 157 -18.75 2.63 -26.87
C PHE A 157 -19.28 1.79 -25.70
N ILE A 158 -19.37 2.39 -24.52
CA ILE A 158 -19.82 1.74 -23.29
C ILE A 158 -21.34 1.53 -23.35
N SER A 159 -21.79 0.30 -23.13
CA SER A 159 -23.21 -0.05 -23.08
C SER A 159 -23.67 -0.59 -21.73
N ASP A 160 -22.73 -0.95 -20.85
CA ASP A 160 -23.02 -1.48 -19.52
C ASP A 160 -22.31 -0.64 -18.44
N LEU A 161 -23.06 -0.27 -17.41
CA LEU A 161 -22.58 0.50 -16.27
C LEU A 161 -22.56 -0.34 -14.99
N SER A 162 -22.93 -1.62 -15.05
CA SER A 162 -22.93 -2.52 -13.89
C SER A 162 -21.60 -2.66 -13.14
N PRO A 163 -20.42 -2.44 -13.76
CA PRO A 163 -19.15 -2.41 -13.04
C PRO A 163 -18.91 -1.15 -12.18
N LEU A 164 -19.83 -0.18 -12.17
CA LEU A 164 -19.75 1.07 -11.38
C LEU A 164 -20.56 1.02 -10.08
#